data_AF-A0A7V7D360-F1
#
_entry.id   AF-A0A7V7D360-F1
#
_cell.length_a   1.000
_cell.length_b   1.000
_cell.length_c   1.000
_cell.angle_alpha   90.00
_cell.angle_beta   90.00
_cell.angle_gamma   90.00
#
_symmetry.space_group_name_H-M   'P 1'
#
loop_
_entity.id
_entity.type
_entity.pdbx_description
1 polymer ?
#
loop_
_entity_poly.entity_id
_entity_poly.type
_entity_poly.pdbx_seq_one_letter_code
_entity_poly.pdbx_strand_id
1 'polypeptide(L)'
;GLPKGNGLPRTHILARIAAEEAMTGSEKPPGAIIVGTTTGGMAETEKNLREHEPSPASYRYHAAGSVADYLASILGCTGPVITVSTACSSSAAAIKVALEMLRQKRIDSVLAVGADCLCRLTYYGFKSLQLIDPAGARPFDLNRKGMTVAEGAGAIFLKGADHVPENAIAEILGAGLSCDAFHPASPHPEGRGALEAMKTALRDAGVSPLDVDYINLHGTGTIDNDSSESAAVNRLFGNTIPCHSSVKGAMGHSLAAAGAIEAIISVMAMKNSMVPPNTGCKVPDPTLNMNPVRAPVKKNIRTVLSNSFGFGGNNAAVVIGTPGNPVKDNDPTSDLPLTIAGRSLVSGAGFMAETLKAVSQGKECKGILPEKELTRNLPAKTVRRMKRLPRMVLSLGMDAWENSALKEKPGSLFFGTGWGSLSETFSFMTQLIDSDDQFASPTDFIGSGSQRLCRAGCHTISGHRPQYHHHGRELLV
;
A
#
# COMPACT_ATOMS: atom_id res chain seq x y z
N GLY A 1 -6.67 -26.85 -4.80
CA GLY A 1 -7.55 -26.08 -3.90
C GLY A 1 -6.82 -25.88 -2.58
N LEU A 2 -6.80 -24.66 -2.04
CA LEU A 2 -6.12 -24.33 -0.79
C LEU A 2 -6.74 -25.10 0.40
N PRO A 3 -5.95 -25.52 1.42
CA PRO A 3 -6.48 -26.21 2.60
C PRO A 3 -7.53 -25.33 3.31
N LYS A 4 -8.65 -25.93 3.73
CA LYS A 4 -9.61 -25.28 4.63
C LYS A 4 -8.89 -24.98 5.95
N GLY A 5 -8.56 -23.73 6.21
CA GLY A 5 -7.84 -23.31 7.41
C GLY A 5 -8.72 -23.39 8.67
N ASN A 6 -8.16 -23.89 9.77
CA ASN A 6 -8.76 -23.98 11.11
C ASN A 6 -9.10 -22.59 11.71
N GLY A 7 -10.05 -21.85 11.15
CA GLY A 7 -10.44 -20.51 11.61
C GLY A 7 -9.47 -19.38 11.25
N LEU A 8 -8.57 -19.60 10.27
CA LEU A 8 -7.63 -18.59 9.79
C LEU A 8 -8.19 -17.90 8.52
N PRO A 9 -8.20 -16.55 8.44
CA PRO A 9 -8.76 -15.86 7.28
C PRO A 9 -7.97 -16.09 5.98
N ARG A 10 -8.66 -15.94 4.85
CA ARG A 10 -8.12 -16.18 3.51
C ARG A 10 -6.83 -15.41 3.20
N THR A 11 -6.77 -14.12 3.52
CA THR A 11 -5.56 -13.29 3.33
C THR A 11 -4.35 -13.84 4.08
N HIS A 12 -4.55 -14.39 5.28
CA HIS A 12 -3.45 -14.93 6.09
C HIS A 12 -2.94 -16.25 5.52
N ILE A 13 -3.84 -17.09 4.98
CA ILE A 13 -3.47 -18.33 4.27
C ILE A 13 -2.65 -18.00 3.04
N LEU A 14 -3.09 -17.03 2.22
CA LEU A 14 -2.36 -16.58 1.03
C LEU A 14 -0.98 -16.03 1.39
N ALA A 15 -0.92 -15.16 2.40
CA ALA A 15 0.33 -14.57 2.88
C ALA A 15 1.32 -15.64 3.38
N ARG A 16 0.85 -16.62 4.15
CA ARG A 16 1.68 -17.74 4.64
C ARG A 16 2.29 -18.52 3.49
N ILE A 17 1.48 -18.91 2.50
CA ILE A 17 1.96 -19.72 1.37
C ILE A 17 3.04 -18.97 0.60
N ALA A 18 2.80 -17.69 0.30
CA ALA A 18 3.79 -16.86 -0.38
C ALA A 18 5.07 -16.71 0.45
N ALA A 19 4.95 -16.48 1.76
CA ALA A 19 6.08 -16.34 2.67
C ALA A 19 6.92 -17.62 2.78
N GLU A 20 6.30 -18.78 2.97
CA GLU A 20 6.96 -20.08 3.03
C GLU A 20 7.71 -20.37 1.72
N GLU A 21 7.09 -20.11 0.58
CA GLU A 21 7.73 -20.29 -0.73
C GLU A 21 8.93 -19.35 -0.91
N ALA A 22 8.78 -18.06 -0.62
CA ALA A 22 9.86 -17.07 -0.73
C ALA A 22 11.03 -17.33 0.23
N MET A 23 10.78 -18.01 1.35
CA MET A 23 11.79 -18.39 2.34
C MET A 23 12.30 -19.83 2.17
N THR A 24 11.95 -20.51 1.07
CA THR A 24 12.44 -21.88 0.80
C THR A 24 13.97 -21.91 0.83
N GLY A 25 14.54 -22.75 1.69
CA GLY A 25 16.00 -22.86 1.89
C GLY A 25 16.59 -21.87 2.91
N SER A 26 15.78 -21.00 3.54
CA SER A 26 16.23 -20.21 4.69
C SER A 26 16.01 -20.98 5.99
N GLU A 27 17.09 -21.22 6.73
CA GLU A 27 17.03 -21.86 8.06
C GLU A 27 16.75 -20.87 9.19
N LYS A 28 16.93 -19.57 8.94
CA LYS A 28 16.76 -18.51 9.94
C LYS A 28 15.46 -17.74 9.71
N PRO A 29 14.77 -17.34 10.79
CA PRO A 29 13.70 -16.33 10.72
C PRO A 29 14.17 -15.06 10.02
N PRO A 30 13.26 -14.30 9.38
CA PRO A 30 13.62 -13.02 8.81
C PRO A 30 13.94 -12.02 9.95
N GLY A 31 14.87 -11.09 9.69
CA GLY A 31 15.22 -10.04 10.65
C GLY A 31 14.12 -8.98 10.81
N ALA A 32 13.27 -8.80 9.81
CA ALA A 32 12.02 -8.02 9.88
C ALA A 32 10.97 -8.55 8.92
N ILE A 33 9.70 -8.20 9.15
CA ILE A 33 8.58 -8.50 8.26
C ILE A 33 7.83 -7.21 7.96
N ILE A 34 7.68 -6.89 6.66
CA ILE A 34 6.91 -5.74 6.19
C ILE A 34 5.77 -6.24 5.31
N VAL A 35 4.53 -5.97 5.69
CA VAL A 35 3.34 -6.47 4.98
C VAL A 35 2.53 -5.33 4.36
N GLY A 36 2.29 -5.42 3.06
CA GLY A 36 1.32 -4.65 2.31
C GLY A 36 -0.03 -5.36 2.24
N THR A 37 -1.04 -4.91 2.99
CA THR A 37 -2.40 -5.47 2.95
C THR A 37 -3.44 -4.38 3.20
N THR A 38 -4.61 -4.45 2.56
CA THR A 38 -5.73 -3.53 2.84
C THR A 38 -6.93 -4.24 3.45
N THR A 39 -7.00 -5.56 3.34
CA THR A 39 -8.16 -6.36 3.72
C THR A 39 -8.00 -7.07 5.06
N GLY A 40 -6.78 -7.45 5.48
CA GLY A 40 -6.62 -8.24 6.70
C GLY A 40 -7.54 -9.48 6.72
N GLY A 41 -8.30 -9.68 7.79
CA GLY A 41 -9.33 -10.72 7.91
C GLY A 41 -10.74 -10.31 7.46
N MET A 42 -10.89 -9.35 6.55
CA MET A 42 -12.21 -8.79 6.19
C MET A 42 -13.21 -9.82 5.69
N ALA A 43 -12.81 -10.79 4.86
CA ALA A 43 -13.73 -11.83 4.39
C ALA A 43 -14.35 -12.65 5.54
N GLU A 44 -13.57 -12.93 6.59
CA GLU A 44 -14.09 -13.60 7.78
C GLU A 44 -14.97 -12.65 8.62
N THR A 45 -14.59 -11.38 8.71
CA THR A 45 -15.43 -10.34 9.36
C THR A 45 -16.81 -10.26 8.71
N GLU A 46 -16.87 -10.20 7.38
CA GLU A 46 -18.12 -10.13 6.61
C GLU A 46 -19.01 -11.35 6.87
N LYS A 47 -18.41 -12.54 6.92
CA LYS A 47 -19.11 -13.79 7.24
C LYS A 47 -19.69 -13.74 8.66
N ASN A 48 -18.85 -13.42 9.65
CA ASN A 48 -19.27 -13.35 11.06
C ASN A 48 -20.40 -12.34 11.27
N LEU A 49 -20.36 -11.19 10.59
CA LEU A 49 -21.44 -10.20 10.65
C LEU A 49 -22.75 -10.72 10.08
N ARG A 50 -22.72 -11.45 8.96
CA ARG A 50 -23.93 -12.07 8.37
C ARG A 50 -24.51 -13.15 9.28
N GLU A 51 -23.65 -13.91 9.93
CA GLU A 51 -24.03 -14.96 10.89
C GLU A 51 -24.44 -14.38 12.25
N HIS A 52 -24.39 -13.05 12.44
CA HIS A 52 -24.68 -12.37 13.70
C HIS A 52 -23.84 -12.92 14.87
N GLU A 53 -22.59 -13.31 14.59
CA GLU A 53 -21.67 -13.90 15.56
C GLU A 53 -21.39 -12.91 16.70
N PRO A 54 -21.79 -13.22 17.95
CA PRO A 54 -21.69 -12.29 19.06
C PRO A 54 -20.31 -12.27 19.73
N SER A 55 -19.45 -13.28 19.50
CA SER A 55 -18.17 -13.42 20.18
C SER A 55 -17.13 -12.44 19.65
N PRO A 56 -16.55 -11.57 20.51
CA PRO A 56 -15.44 -10.70 20.11
C PRO A 56 -14.21 -11.47 19.59
N ALA A 57 -14.00 -12.70 20.08
CA ALA A 57 -12.88 -13.54 19.68
C ALA A 57 -12.91 -13.91 18.18
N SER A 58 -14.11 -13.97 17.60
CA SER A 58 -14.31 -14.26 16.17
C SER A 58 -13.82 -13.12 15.26
N TYR A 59 -13.64 -11.91 15.79
CA TYR A 59 -13.16 -10.73 15.06
C TYR A 59 -11.67 -10.42 15.27
N ARG A 60 -10.92 -11.32 15.93
CA ARG A 60 -9.50 -11.09 16.31
C ARG A 60 -8.57 -10.76 15.14
N TYR A 61 -8.95 -11.16 13.91
CA TYR A 61 -8.16 -10.94 12.69
C TYR A 61 -8.69 -9.80 11.81
N HIS A 62 -9.64 -9.01 12.28
CA HIS A 62 -10.20 -7.92 11.48
C HIS A 62 -9.15 -6.87 11.10
N ALA A 63 -8.30 -6.49 12.06
CA ALA A 63 -7.25 -5.50 11.86
C ALA A 63 -6.30 -5.91 10.73
N ALA A 64 -5.99 -5.00 9.81
CA ALA A 64 -5.04 -5.26 8.71
C ALA A 64 -3.68 -5.78 9.22
N GLY A 65 -3.24 -5.29 10.39
CA GLY A 65 -1.99 -5.69 11.04
C GLY A 65 -1.91 -7.17 11.42
N SER A 66 -3.04 -7.86 11.56
CA SER A 66 -3.05 -9.25 12.02
C SER A 66 -2.36 -10.22 11.07
N VAL A 67 -2.25 -9.87 9.78
CA VAL A 67 -1.51 -10.66 8.79
C VAL A 67 -0.02 -10.66 9.13
N ALA A 68 0.55 -9.49 9.46
CA ALA A 68 1.95 -9.37 9.83
C ALA A 68 2.24 -10.05 11.17
N ASP A 69 1.36 -9.87 12.16
CA ASP A 69 1.48 -10.52 13.48
C ASP A 69 1.45 -12.05 13.35
N TYR A 70 0.55 -12.57 12.51
CA TYR A 70 0.46 -13.99 12.22
C TYR A 70 1.73 -14.53 11.56
N LEU A 71 2.25 -13.85 10.53
CA LEU A 71 3.50 -14.23 9.88
C LEU A 71 4.68 -14.22 10.86
N ALA A 72 4.80 -13.18 11.68
CA ALA A 72 5.85 -13.08 12.69
C ALA A 72 5.80 -14.25 13.68
N SER A 73 4.59 -14.61 14.13
CA SER A 73 4.39 -15.73 15.04
C SER A 73 4.80 -17.08 14.43
N ILE A 74 4.43 -17.37 13.18
CA ILE A 74 4.71 -18.69 12.58
C ILE A 74 6.14 -18.80 12.05
N LEU A 75 6.77 -17.68 11.68
CA LEU A 75 8.15 -17.63 11.17
C LEU A 75 9.18 -17.40 12.28
N GLY A 76 8.75 -17.12 13.52
CA GLY A 76 9.64 -16.83 14.64
C GLY A 76 10.40 -15.50 14.50
N CYS A 77 9.84 -14.53 13.77
CA CYS A 77 10.47 -13.22 13.61
C CYS A 77 10.35 -12.41 14.91
N THR A 78 11.49 -11.96 15.44
CA THR A 78 11.56 -11.19 16.68
C THR A 78 11.96 -9.73 16.47
N GLY A 79 12.32 -9.35 15.24
CA GLY A 79 12.62 -7.97 14.87
C GLY A 79 11.37 -7.17 14.47
N PRO A 80 11.54 -6.04 13.74
CA PRO A 80 10.43 -5.18 13.35
C PRO A 80 9.37 -5.90 12.52
N VAL A 81 8.10 -5.69 12.88
CA VAL A 81 6.92 -6.19 12.17
C VAL A 81 6.02 -5.01 11.87
N ILE A 82 5.86 -4.69 10.59
CA ILE A 82 5.14 -3.48 10.15
C ILE A 82 4.12 -3.85 9.09
N THR A 83 2.89 -3.37 9.25
CA THR A 83 1.92 -3.35 8.15
C THR A 83 1.88 -1.95 7.53
N VAL A 84 2.22 -1.89 6.25
CA VAL A 84 2.13 -0.70 5.41
C VAL A 84 0.88 -0.82 4.60
N SER A 85 0.09 0.24 4.54
CA SER A 85 -1.04 0.20 3.64
C SER A 85 -1.39 1.59 3.08
N THR A 86 -1.43 1.59 1.75
CA THR A 86 -1.50 2.74 0.84
C THR A 86 -2.41 2.41 -0.35
N ALA A 87 -3.49 1.65 -0.10
CA ALA A 87 -4.35 1.06 -1.12
C ALA A 87 -3.57 0.13 -2.09
N CYS A 88 -3.73 0.30 -3.41
CA CYS A 88 -3.18 -0.60 -4.43
C CYS A 88 -1.65 -0.60 -4.50
N SER A 89 -0.98 0.42 -3.92
CA SER A 89 0.48 0.53 -3.88
C SER A 89 1.12 -0.06 -2.62
N SER A 90 0.33 -0.64 -1.71
CA SER A 90 0.78 -1.04 -0.37
C SER A 90 2.01 -1.96 -0.37
N SER A 91 2.03 -2.99 -1.22
CA SER A 91 3.17 -3.92 -1.26
C SER A 91 4.41 -3.33 -1.95
N ALA A 92 4.25 -2.44 -2.93
CA ALA A 92 5.37 -1.69 -3.49
C ALA A 92 5.97 -0.70 -2.46
N ALA A 93 5.11 -0.06 -1.66
CA ALA A 93 5.55 0.75 -0.52
C ALA A 93 6.22 -0.10 0.57
N ALA A 94 5.72 -1.30 0.85
CA ALA A 94 6.36 -2.26 1.75
C ALA A 94 7.77 -2.66 1.27
N ILE A 95 7.95 -2.86 -0.04
CA ILE A 95 9.27 -3.10 -0.64
C ILE A 95 10.21 -1.90 -0.42
N LYS A 96 9.73 -0.65 -0.59
CA LYS A 96 10.54 0.54 -0.28
C LYS A 96 10.95 0.59 1.19
N VAL A 97 10.03 0.31 2.13
CA VAL A 97 10.36 0.27 3.56
C VAL A 97 11.40 -0.82 3.86
N ALA A 98 11.26 -2.01 3.27
CA ALA A 98 12.23 -3.09 3.41
C ALA A 98 13.61 -2.71 2.85
N LEU A 99 13.65 -2.04 1.69
CA LEU A 99 14.88 -1.53 1.08
C LEU A 99 15.60 -0.54 2.01
N GLU A 100 14.88 0.42 2.59
CA GLU A 100 15.47 1.39 3.53
C GLU A 100 15.99 0.74 4.82
N MET A 101 15.28 -0.26 5.35
CA MET A 101 15.76 -1.02 6.52
C MET A 101 17.08 -1.75 6.25
N LEU A 102 17.20 -2.37 5.08
CA LEU A 102 18.42 -3.10 4.69
C LEU A 102 19.59 -2.14 4.44
N ARG A 103 19.34 -0.99 3.81
CA ARG A 103 20.36 0.05 3.55
C ARG A 103 20.97 0.62 4.83
N GLN A 104 20.22 0.63 5.94
CA GLN A 104 20.74 1.04 7.24
C GLN A 104 21.71 0.03 7.87
N LYS A 105 21.86 -1.17 7.30
CA LYS A 105 22.74 -2.25 7.79
C LYS A 105 22.51 -2.64 9.27
N ARG A 106 21.32 -2.36 9.81
CA ARG A 106 20.89 -2.76 11.16
C ARG A 106 20.10 -4.08 11.17
N ILE A 107 19.65 -4.50 9.99
CA ILE A 107 18.86 -5.70 9.75
C ILE A 107 19.43 -6.34 8.47
N ASP A 108 19.76 -7.62 8.53
CA ASP A 108 20.43 -8.31 7.41
C ASP A 108 19.44 -8.94 6.42
N SER A 109 18.20 -9.17 6.87
CA SER A 109 17.16 -9.77 6.04
C SER A 109 15.77 -9.25 6.38
N VAL A 110 14.97 -9.02 5.35
CA VAL A 110 13.59 -8.54 5.47
C VAL A 110 12.70 -9.38 4.57
N LEU A 111 11.59 -9.86 5.13
CA LEU A 111 10.52 -10.47 4.34
C LEU A 111 9.49 -9.39 4.00
N ALA A 112 9.42 -9.00 2.73
CA ALA A 112 8.39 -8.10 2.22
C ALA A 112 7.24 -8.92 1.62
N VAL A 113 6.02 -8.75 2.12
CA VAL A 113 4.84 -9.53 1.69
C VAL A 113 3.74 -8.60 1.22
N GLY A 114 3.11 -8.90 0.10
CA GLY A 114 1.82 -8.33 -0.30
C GLY A 114 0.75 -9.40 -0.26
N ALA A 115 -0.39 -9.16 0.39
CA ALA A 115 -1.49 -10.12 0.42
C ALA A 115 -2.84 -9.43 0.59
N ASP A 116 -3.82 -9.83 -0.20
CA ASP A 116 -5.23 -9.46 -0.04
C ASP A 116 -6.14 -10.56 -0.59
N CYS A 117 -7.21 -10.86 0.14
CA CYS A 117 -8.30 -11.71 -0.34
C CYS A 117 -9.37 -10.89 -1.08
N LEU A 118 -10.17 -11.56 -1.91
CA LEU A 118 -11.35 -10.97 -2.50
C LEU A 118 -12.48 -11.01 -1.46
N CYS A 119 -13.02 -9.84 -1.11
CA CYS A 119 -14.13 -9.72 -0.17
C CYS A 119 -15.22 -8.77 -0.69
N ARG A 120 -16.41 -8.83 -0.11
CA ARG A 120 -17.59 -8.08 -0.58
C ARG A 120 -17.40 -6.58 -0.44
N LEU A 121 -16.76 -6.14 0.66
CA LEU A 121 -16.42 -4.74 0.90
C LEU A 121 -15.65 -4.15 -0.29
N THR A 122 -14.61 -4.85 -0.75
CA THR A 122 -13.77 -4.36 -1.87
C THR A 122 -14.53 -4.43 -3.19
N TYR A 123 -15.16 -5.56 -3.51
CA TYR A 123 -15.87 -5.73 -4.78
C TYR A 123 -17.02 -4.74 -4.97
N TYR A 124 -17.96 -4.68 -4.01
CA TYR A 124 -19.12 -3.79 -4.10
C TYR A 124 -18.74 -2.33 -3.92
N GLY A 125 -17.68 -2.07 -3.16
CA GLY A 125 -17.08 -0.76 -3.09
C GLY A 125 -16.61 -0.25 -4.45
N PHE A 126 -15.77 -1.01 -5.16
CA PHE A 126 -15.33 -0.64 -6.51
C PHE A 126 -16.49 -0.62 -7.53
N LYS A 127 -17.48 -1.50 -7.36
CA LYS A 127 -18.72 -1.47 -8.17
C LYS A 127 -19.48 -0.16 -7.98
N SER A 128 -19.60 0.34 -6.74
CA SER A 128 -20.26 1.63 -6.46
C SER A 128 -19.55 2.80 -7.16
N LEU A 129 -18.22 2.70 -7.35
CA LEU A 129 -17.41 3.67 -8.10
C LEU A 129 -17.46 3.48 -9.62
N GLN A 130 -18.22 2.51 -10.14
CA GLN A 130 -18.29 2.16 -11.56
C GLN A 130 -16.94 1.73 -12.15
N LEU A 131 -16.10 1.07 -11.34
CA LEU A 131 -14.75 0.67 -11.75
C LEU A 131 -14.65 -0.80 -12.15
N ILE A 132 -15.73 -1.57 -12.03
CA ILE A 132 -15.73 -3.00 -12.38
C ILE A 132 -16.17 -3.17 -13.84
N ASP A 133 -15.34 -3.85 -14.63
CA ASP A 133 -15.70 -4.32 -15.97
C ASP A 133 -16.08 -5.81 -15.90
N PRO A 134 -17.37 -6.17 -16.09
CA PRO A 134 -17.80 -7.57 -16.11
C PRO A 134 -17.17 -8.41 -17.23
N ALA A 135 -16.66 -7.76 -18.29
CA ALA A 135 -16.03 -8.45 -19.42
C ALA A 135 -14.53 -8.75 -19.19
N GLY A 136 -13.97 -8.34 -18.07
CA GLY A 136 -12.53 -8.50 -17.78
C GLY A 136 -11.75 -7.20 -17.93
N ALA A 137 -10.67 -7.06 -17.15
CA ALA A 137 -9.73 -5.95 -17.28
C ALA A 137 -9.05 -5.98 -18.66
N ARG A 138 -9.03 -4.82 -19.32
CA ARG A 138 -8.39 -4.63 -20.64
C ARG A 138 -7.48 -3.39 -20.62
N PRO A 139 -6.35 -3.44 -19.87
CA PRO A 139 -5.49 -2.28 -19.69
C PRO A 139 -5.06 -1.67 -21.01
N PHE A 140 -5.20 -0.35 -21.14
CA PHE A 140 -4.83 0.44 -22.32
C PHE A 140 -5.58 0.11 -23.63
N ASP A 141 -6.61 -0.75 -23.60
CA ASP A 141 -7.47 -0.98 -24.75
C ASP A 141 -8.42 0.20 -24.99
N LEU A 142 -8.72 0.47 -26.26
CA LEU A 142 -9.71 1.47 -26.69
C LEU A 142 -11.08 1.25 -26.04
N ASN A 143 -11.47 -0.01 -25.81
CA ASN A 143 -12.79 -0.37 -25.30
C ASN A 143 -12.79 -0.72 -23.81
N ARG A 144 -11.74 -0.37 -23.07
CA ARG A 144 -11.64 -0.61 -21.62
C ARG A 144 -12.76 0.11 -20.86
N LYS A 145 -13.33 -0.53 -19.84
CA LYS A 145 -14.43 0.05 -19.03
C LYS A 145 -14.20 -0.03 -17.52
N GLY A 146 -13.04 -0.55 -17.10
CA GLY A 146 -12.76 -0.82 -15.70
C GLY A 146 -11.82 -2.00 -15.51
N MET A 147 -11.69 -2.40 -14.25
CA MET A 147 -10.86 -3.50 -13.79
C MET A 147 -11.69 -4.73 -13.45
N THR A 148 -11.01 -5.86 -13.30
CA THR A 148 -11.52 -7.04 -12.60
C THR A 148 -10.79 -7.10 -11.26
N VAL A 149 -11.52 -7.17 -10.14
CA VAL A 149 -10.89 -7.32 -8.83
C VAL A 149 -10.52 -8.78 -8.63
N ALA A 150 -9.34 -9.01 -8.07
CA ALA A 150 -8.82 -10.33 -7.79
C ALA A 150 -8.26 -10.37 -6.37
N GLU A 151 -7.79 -11.55 -5.99
CA GLU A 151 -7.01 -11.78 -4.80
C GLU A 151 -5.64 -12.33 -5.14
N GLY A 152 -4.75 -12.31 -4.17
CA GLY A 152 -3.45 -12.94 -4.33
C GLY A 152 -2.51 -12.59 -3.19
N ALA A 153 -1.35 -13.22 -3.23
CA ALA A 153 -0.22 -12.84 -2.41
C ALA A 153 1.08 -13.01 -3.20
N GLY A 154 2.08 -12.22 -2.81
CA GLY A 154 3.46 -12.36 -3.25
C GLY A 154 4.38 -12.02 -2.08
N ALA A 155 5.51 -12.70 -1.96
CA ALA A 155 6.51 -12.41 -0.95
C ALA A 155 7.90 -12.39 -1.58
N ILE A 156 8.74 -11.48 -1.11
CA ILE A 156 10.13 -11.33 -1.53
C ILE A 156 10.97 -11.36 -0.26
N PHE A 157 11.86 -12.36 -0.17
CA PHE A 157 12.83 -12.44 0.90
C PHE A 157 14.10 -11.70 0.48
N LEU A 158 14.29 -10.51 1.03
CA LEU A 158 15.38 -9.60 0.71
C LEU A 158 16.51 -9.77 1.72
N LYS A 159 17.75 -9.76 1.23
CA LYS A 159 18.96 -9.79 2.06
C LYS A 159 19.84 -8.60 1.70
N GLY A 160 20.32 -7.90 2.72
CA GLY A 160 21.42 -6.95 2.58
C GLY A 160 22.73 -7.73 2.57
N ALA A 161 23.61 -7.41 1.64
CA ALA A 161 24.95 -7.98 1.59
C ALA A 161 25.91 -6.96 0.98
N ASP A 162 27.16 -6.92 1.45
CA ASP A 162 28.19 -6.04 0.88
C ASP A 162 28.60 -6.50 -0.54
N HIS A 163 28.41 -7.79 -0.84
CA HIS A 163 28.60 -8.36 -2.17
C HIS A 163 27.35 -9.14 -2.57
N VAL A 164 26.95 -9.01 -3.84
CA VAL A 164 25.78 -9.71 -4.38
C VAL A 164 26.02 -11.23 -4.31
N PRO A 165 25.17 -12.00 -3.61
CA PRO A 165 25.34 -13.45 -3.50
C PRO A 165 25.26 -14.14 -4.87
N GLU A 166 26.01 -15.23 -5.07
CA GLU A 166 25.99 -16.01 -6.32
C GLU A 166 24.59 -16.53 -6.68
N ASN A 167 23.75 -16.80 -5.68
CA ASN A 167 22.38 -17.27 -5.87
C ASN A 167 21.34 -16.15 -5.95
N ALA A 168 21.74 -14.88 -6.01
CA ALA A 168 20.82 -13.76 -6.20
C ALA A 168 20.12 -13.88 -7.56
N ILE A 169 18.79 -13.74 -7.57
CA ILE A 169 17.98 -13.85 -8.79
C ILE A 169 17.69 -12.50 -9.45
N ALA A 170 17.69 -11.42 -8.65
CA ALA A 170 17.49 -10.03 -9.05
C ALA A 170 17.84 -9.11 -7.87
N GLU A 171 17.95 -7.82 -8.12
CA GLU A 171 18.15 -6.78 -7.12
C GLU A 171 17.03 -5.74 -7.16
N ILE A 172 16.63 -5.24 -5.99
CA ILE A 172 15.84 -4.02 -5.89
C ILE A 172 16.82 -2.85 -5.89
N LEU A 173 16.99 -2.20 -7.03
CA LEU A 173 17.97 -1.12 -7.20
C LEU A 173 17.52 0.17 -6.50
N GLY A 174 16.22 0.44 -6.54
CA GLY A 174 15.65 1.64 -5.94
C GLY A 174 14.13 1.61 -5.97
N ALA A 175 13.52 2.49 -5.19
CA ALA A 175 12.08 2.68 -5.20
C ALA A 175 11.72 4.12 -4.82
N GLY A 176 10.62 4.60 -5.39
CA GLY A 176 10.14 5.97 -5.23
C GLY A 176 8.69 5.99 -4.82
N LEU A 177 8.36 6.88 -3.90
CA LEU A 177 7.00 7.12 -3.42
C LEU A 177 6.61 8.56 -3.73
N SER A 178 5.32 8.80 -4.01
CA SER A 178 4.77 10.14 -4.10
C SER A 178 3.30 10.16 -3.69
N CYS A 179 2.77 11.36 -3.44
CA CYS A 179 1.34 11.56 -3.22
C CYS A 179 0.80 12.67 -4.13
N ASP A 180 -0.30 12.41 -4.84
CA ASP A 180 -0.94 13.41 -5.71
C ASP A 180 -1.57 14.58 -4.92
N ALA A 181 -2.04 14.31 -3.70
CA ALA A 181 -2.87 15.21 -2.89
C ALA A 181 -4.05 15.86 -3.67
N PHE A 182 -4.60 15.13 -4.65
CA PHE A 182 -5.55 15.66 -5.65
C PHE A 182 -7.00 15.27 -5.36
N HIS A 183 -7.31 13.97 -5.36
CA HIS A 183 -8.66 13.46 -5.19
C HIS A 183 -8.64 12.10 -4.45
N PRO A 184 -9.64 11.78 -3.60
CA PRO A 184 -9.65 10.53 -2.84
C PRO A 184 -9.79 9.26 -3.68
N ALA A 185 -10.31 9.37 -4.91
CA ALA A 185 -10.63 8.22 -5.75
C ALA A 185 -10.15 8.33 -7.20
N SER A 186 -9.59 9.47 -7.59
CA SER A 186 -9.14 9.70 -8.97
C SER A 186 -7.66 10.09 -8.94
N PRO A 187 -6.85 9.55 -9.85
CA PRO A 187 -5.46 9.97 -9.96
C PRO A 187 -5.39 11.43 -10.46
N HIS A 188 -4.23 12.06 -10.32
CA HIS A 188 -3.99 13.33 -10.97
C HIS A 188 -4.11 13.18 -12.51
N PRO A 189 -4.92 14.00 -13.21
CA PRO A 189 -5.19 13.80 -14.65
C PRO A 189 -3.94 13.92 -15.52
N GLU A 190 -2.99 14.79 -15.15
CA GLU A 190 -1.69 14.92 -15.84
C GLU A 190 -0.62 13.91 -15.39
N GLY A 191 -0.95 12.94 -14.53
CA GLY A 191 0.01 11.92 -14.07
C GLY A 191 1.17 12.46 -13.22
N ARG A 192 1.02 13.62 -12.58
CA ARG A 192 2.14 14.29 -11.88
C ARG A 192 2.75 13.45 -10.75
N GLY A 193 1.96 12.86 -9.86
CA GLY A 193 2.53 12.01 -8.81
C GLY A 193 3.08 10.69 -9.34
N ALA A 194 2.40 10.06 -10.31
CA ALA A 194 2.95 8.87 -10.99
C ALA A 194 4.34 9.16 -11.60
N LEU A 195 4.50 10.31 -12.27
CA LEU A 195 5.77 10.77 -12.81
C LEU A 195 6.82 10.97 -11.71
N GLU A 196 6.47 11.64 -10.62
CA GLU A 196 7.42 11.89 -9.52
C GLU A 196 7.81 10.61 -8.77
N ALA A 197 6.92 9.63 -8.64
CA ALA A 197 7.24 8.32 -8.08
C ALA A 197 8.26 7.59 -8.98
N MET A 198 8.01 7.55 -10.30
CA MET A 198 8.94 6.94 -11.26
C MET A 198 10.30 7.64 -11.29
N LYS A 199 10.33 8.97 -11.36
CA LYS A 199 11.60 9.73 -11.31
C LYS A 199 12.36 9.48 -10.02
N THR A 200 11.66 9.45 -8.88
CA THR A 200 12.30 9.19 -7.58
C THR A 200 12.88 7.79 -7.52
N ALA A 201 12.16 6.79 -8.05
CA ALA A 201 12.65 5.42 -8.12
C ALA A 201 13.90 5.29 -9.01
N LEU A 202 13.89 5.92 -10.18
CA LEU A 202 15.05 5.94 -11.10
C LEU A 202 16.26 6.67 -10.49
N ARG A 203 16.04 7.81 -9.82
CA ARG A 203 17.10 8.52 -9.10
C ARG A 203 17.69 7.68 -7.97
N ASP A 204 16.82 7.07 -7.16
CA ASP A 204 17.19 6.19 -6.04
C ASP A 204 17.98 4.96 -6.52
N ALA A 205 17.61 4.43 -7.69
CA ALA A 205 18.32 3.33 -8.35
C ALA A 205 19.60 3.75 -9.09
N GLY A 206 19.78 5.06 -9.34
CA GLY A 206 20.85 5.56 -10.20
C GLY A 206 20.74 5.15 -11.67
N VAL A 207 19.53 4.86 -12.14
CA VAL A 207 19.25 4.36 -13.50
C VAL A 207 18.71 5.50 -14.38
N SER A 208 19.23 5.64 -15.60
CA SER A 208 18.68 6.57 -16.58
C SER A 208 17.37 6.01 -17.16
N PRO A 209 16.38 6.84 -17.55
CA PRO A 209 15.22 6.38 -18.31
C PRO A 209 15.59 5.58 -19.58
N LEU A 210 16.74 5.88 -20.20
CA LEU A 210 17.22 5.16 -21.39
C LEU A 210 17.71 3.73 -21.10
N ASP A 211 18.02 3.43 -19.83
CA ASP A 211 18.53 2.11 -19.39
C ASP A 211 17.40 1.18 -18.90
N VAL A 212 16.13 1.62 -19.01
CA VAL A 212 14.96 0.80 -18.66
C VAL A 212 14.58 -0.07 -19.86
N ASP A 213 14.57 -1.39 -19.69
CA ASP A 213 14.27 -2.33 -20.78
C ASP A 213 12.77 -2.65 -20.90
N TYR A 214 12.08 -2.63 -19.75
CA TYR A 214 10.69 -3.01 -19.60
C TYR A 214 9.99 -2.17 -18.54
N ILE A 215 8.75 -1.75 -18.80
CA ILE A 215 7.86 -1.15 -17.80
C ILE A 215 6.73 -2.14 -17.50
N ASN A 216 6.67 -2.60 -16.25
CA ASN A 216 5.48 -3.26 -15.73
C ASN A 216 4.50 -2.17 -15.26
N LEU A 217 3.48 -1.93 -16.07
CA LEU A 217 2.51 -0.85 -15.88
C LEU A 217 1.54 -1.17 -14.75
N HIS A 218 1.07 -0.12 -14.07
CA HIS A 218 -0.05 -0.25 -13.16
C HIS A 218 -1.33 -0.65 -13.92
N GLY A 219 -1.58 -0.12 -15.12
CA GLY A 219 -2.58 -0.54 -16.11
C GLY A 219 -3.75 -1.33 -15.55
N THR A 220 -4.77 -0.63 -15.04
CA THR A 220 -5.93 -1.28 -14.40
C THR A 220 -7.06 -1.54 -15.37
N GLY A 221 -7.04 -0.91 -16.55
CA GLY A 221 -8.17 -0.92 -17.48
C GLY A 221 -9.24 0.12 -17.14
N THR A 222 -9.02 0.96 -16.11
CA THR A 222 -9.89 2.12 -15.86
C THR A 222 -9.48 3.27 -16.76
N ILE A 223 -10.44 4.13 -17.12
CA ILE A 223 -10.19 5.26 -18.02
C ILE A 223 -9.18 6.23 -17.40
N ASP A 224 -9.41 6.63 -16.15
CA ASP A 224 -8.60 7.64 -15.47
C ASP A 224 -7.19 7.16 -15.13
N ASN A 225 -7.01 5.92 -14.63
CA ASN A 225 -5.67 5.44 -14.28
C ASN A 225 -4.81 5.21 -15.51
N ASP A 226 -5.32 4.57 -16.55
CA ASP A 226 -4.53 4.31 -17.76
C ASP A 226 -4.19 5.63 -18.49
N SER A 227 -5.08 6.64 -18.43
CA SER A 227 -4.80 8.00 -18.96
C SER A 227 -3.74 8.73 -18.13
N SER A 228 -3.83 8.67 -16.80
CA SER A 228 -2.85 9.29 -15.90
C SER A 228 -1.47 8.65 -16.01
N GLU A 229 -1.41 7.31 -16.04
CA GLU A 229 -0.16 6.56 -16.19
C GLU A 229 0.47 6.80 -17.56
N SER A 230 -0.33 6.80 -18.65
CA SER A 230 0.21 7.11 -19.97
C SER A 230 0.78 8.51 -20.07
N ALA A 231 0.11 9.53 -19.51
CA ALA A 231 0.66 10.88 -19.46
C ALA A 231 2.02 10.93 -18.72
N ALA A 232 2.13 10.21 -17.60
CA ALA A 232 3.37 10.14 -16.83
C ALA A 232 4.50 9.42 -17.60
N VAL A 233 4.20 8.27 -18.24
CA VAL A 233 5.17 7.49 -19.02
C VAL A 233 5.64 8.28 -20.24
N ASN A 234 4.72 8.87 -21.01
CA ASN A 234 5.06 9.72 -22.16
C ASN A 234 5.97 10.89 -21.75
N ARG A 235 5.71 11.53 -20.61
CA ARG A 235 6.54 12.64 -20.12
C ARG A 235 7.92 12.19 -19.61
N LEU A 236 8.03 10.98 -19.08
CA LEU A 236 9.29 10.44 -18.56
C LEU A 236 10.22 9.95 -19.68
N PHE A 237 9.66 9.25 -20.67
CA PHE A 237 10.42 8.55 -21.71
C PHE A 237 10.39 9.23 -23.09
N GLY A 238 9.50 10.20 -23.31
CA GLY A 238 9.34 10.85 -24.61
C GLY A 238 9.05 9.85 -25.73
N ASN A 239 9.82 9.90 -26.81
CA ASN A 239 9.69 9.01 -27.97
C ASN A 239 10.38 7.64 -27.79
N THR A 240 11.03 7.41 -26.64
CA THR A 240 11.82 6.19 -26.36
C THR A 240 11.18 5.35 -25.27
N ILE A 241 9.84 5.19 -25.31
CA ILE A 241 9.14 4.33 -24.36
C ILE A 241 9.60 2.88 -24.56
N PRO A 242 10.14 2.20 -23.52
CA PRO A 242 10.57 0.81 -23.63
C PRO A 242 9.37 -0.14 -23.80
N CYS A 243 9.65 -1.44 -23.97
CA CYS A 243 8.59 -2.45 -23.97
C CYS A 243 7.76 -2.33 -22.68
N HIS A 244 6.44 -2.47 -22.77
CA HIS A 244 5.58 -2.26 -21.62
C HIS A 244 4.31 -3.09 -21.70
N SER A 245 3.82 -3.52 -20.54
CA SER A 245 2.56 -4.26 -20.38
C SER A 245 2.09 -4.21 -18.94
N SER A 246 0.80 -4.43 -18.73
CA SER A 246 0.21 -4.72 -17.42
C SER A 246 -0.20 -6.19 -17.33
N VAL A 247 0.10 -6.80 -16.20
CA VAL A 247 -0.29 -8.17 -15.87
C VAL A 247 -1.74 -8.30 -15.40
N LYS A 248 -2.41 -7.16 -15.10
CA LYS A 248 -3.77 -7.16 -14.52
C LYS A 248 -4.84 -7.63 -15.50
N GLY A 249 -4.58 -7.55 -16.80
CA GLY A 249 -5.46 -8.16 -17.80
C GLY A 249 -5.52 -9.69 -17.71
N ALA A 250 -4.45 -10.33 -17.22
CA ALA A 250 -4.39 -11.79 -17.03
C ALA A 250 -4.79 -12.22 -15.61
N MET A 251 -4.40 -11.45 -14.59
CA MET A 251 -4.57 -11.87 -13.19
C MET A 251 -5.70 -11.14 -12.46
N GLY A 252 -6.30 -10.11 -13.07
CA GLY A 252 -7.10 -9.13 -12.35
C GLY A 252 -6.25 -8.24 -11.43
N HIS A 253 -6.91 -7.36 -10.70
CA HIS A 253 -6.29 -6.46 -9.75
C HIS A 253 -6.37 -7.02 -8.32
N SER A 254 -5.26 -7.57 -7.84
CA SER A 254 -5.10 -8.18 -6.50
C SER A 254 -4.90 -7.18 -5.36
N LEU A 255 -5.48 -5.99 -5.48
CA LEU A 255 -5.51 -4.97 -4.41
C LEU A 255 -4.10 -4.62 -3.88
N ALA A 256 -3.88 -4.69 -2.56
CA ALA A 256 -2.60 -4.40 -1.93
C ALA A 256 -1.48 -5.37 -2.34
N ALA A 257 -1.81 -6.58 -2.79
CA ALA A 257 -0.84 -7.59 -3.21
C ALA A 257 -0.25 -7.33 -4.60
N ALA A 258 -0.86 -6.42 -5.37
CA ALA A 258 -0.51 -6.17 -6.76
C ALA A 258 0.98 -5.86 -6.96
N GLY A 259 1.55 -4.94 -6.17
CA GLY A 259 2.96 -4.54 -6.28
C GLY A 259 3.96 -5.68 -6.05
N ALA A 260 3.72 -6.56 -5.07
CA ALA A 260 4.57 -7.73 -4.83
C ALA A 260 4.48 -8.74 -5.99
N ILE A 261 3.26 -9.01 -6.47
CA ILE A 261 3.05 -9.91 -7.61
C ILE A 261 3.71 -9.35 -8.88
N GLU A 262 3.56 -8.05 -9.12
CA GLU A 262 4.17 -7.33 -10.25
C GLU A 262 5.70 -7.35 -10.19
N ALA A 263 6.29 -7.15 -9.01
CA ALA A 263 7.73 -7.25 -8.81
C ALA A 263 8.24 -8.67 -9.10
N ILE A 264 7.55 -9.71 -8.61
CA ILE A 264 7.91 -11.11 -8.87
C ILE A 264 7.79 -11.44 -10.36
N ILE A 265 6.71 -11.01 -11.03
CA ILE A 265 6.56 -11.22 -12.48
C ILE A 265 7.66 -10.47 -13.25
N SER A 266 8.08 -9.30 -12.79
CA SER A 266 9.20 -8.56 -13.38
C SER A 266 10.52 -9.35 -13.28
N VAL A 267 10.82 -9.94 -12.11
CA VAL A 267 11.97 -10.84 -11.93
C VAL A 267 11.86 -12.05 -12.86
N MET A 268 10.68 -12.64 -13.01
CA MET A 268 10.45 -13.76 -13.93
C MET A 268 10.60 -13.36 -15.40
N ALA A 269 10.18 -12.15 -15.79
CA ALA A 269 10.37 -11.61 -17.12
C ALA A 269 11.87 -11.47 -17.45
N MET A 270 12.66 -10.98 -16.50
CA MET A 270 14.13 -10.89 -16.60
C MET A 270 14.78 -12.26 -16.72
N LYS A 271 14.48 -13.17 -15.78
CA LYS A 271 15.03 -14.53 -15.76
C LYS A 271 14.75 -15.30 -17.06
N ASN A 272 13.56 -15.11 -17.64
CA ASN A 272 13.15 -15.79 -18.86
C ASN A 272 13.44 -15.01 -20.15
N SER A 273 14.04 -13.81 -20.06
CA SER A 273 14.28 -12.92 -21.20
C SER A 273 13.04 -12.73 -22.09
N MET A 274 11.90 -12.46 -21.45
CA MET A 274 10.59 -12.36 -22.12
C MET A 274 9.71 -11.29 -21.47
N VAL A 275 9.23 -10.34 -22.28
CA VAL A 275 8.19 -9.40 -21.88
C VAL A 275 6.82 -10.08 -22.00
N PRO A 276 6.01 -10.14 -20.93
CA PRO A 276 4.68 -10.74 -20.99
C PRO A 276 3.73 -9.90 -21.86
N PRO A 277 2.70 -10.51 -22.46
CA PRO A 277 1.69 -9.77 -23.18
C PRO A 277 0.77 -9.01 -22.22
N ASN A 278 0.32 -7.83 -22.65
CA ASN A 278 -0.72 -7.03 -22.05
C ASN A 278 -2.09 -7.63 -22.39
N THR A 279 -2.41 -8.73 -21.70
CA THR A 279 -3.64 -9.50 -21.86
C THR A 279 -4.88 -8.60 -21.84
N GLY A 280 -5.85 -8.89 -22.70
CA GLY A 280 -7.10 -8.13 -22.83
C GLY A 280 -7.02 -6.94 -23.79
N CYS A 281 -5.83 -6.40 -24.10
CA CYS A 281 -5.69 -5.33 -25.09
C CYS A 281 -5.63 -5.87 -26.52
N LYS A 282 -6.69 -5.62 -27.30
CA LYS A 282 -6.77 -5.93 -28.74
C LYS A 282 -6.34 -4.72 -29.57
N VAL A 283 -6.91 -3.56 -29.28
CA VAL A 283 -6.65 -2.30 -29.98
C VAL A 283 -6.21 -1.27 -28.95
N PRO A 284 -4.92 -0.92 -28.91
CA PRO A 284 -4.44 0.16 -28.04
C PRO A 284 -5.23 1.44 -28.28
N ASP A 285 -5.60 2.14 -27.21
CA ASP A 285 -6.26 3.42 -27.30
C ASP A 285 -5.29 4.48 -27.88
N PRO A 286 -5.55 5.02 -29.08
CA PRO A 286 -4.65 5.97 -29.73
C PRO A 286 -4.52 7.29 -28.95
N THR A 287 -5.47 7.63 -28.08
CA THR A 287 -5.42 8.86 -27.27
C THR A 287 -4.34 8.79 -26.17
N LEU A 288 -3.90 7.58 -25.82
CA LEU A 288 -2.89 7.36 -24.77
C LEU A 288 -1.45 7.46 -25.32
N ASN A 289 -1.27 7.48 -26.65
CA ASN A 289 0.04 7.46 -27.31
C ASN A 289 0.97 6.35 -26.76
N MET A 290 0.41 5.17 -26.48
CA MET A 290 1.11 4.00 -25.98
C MET A 290 0.80 2.78 -26.85
N ASN A 291 1.74 1.84 -26.91
CA ASN A 291 1.60 0.61 -27.68
C ASN A 291 2.06 -0.58 -26.83
N PRO A 292 1.24 -1.03 -25.87
CA PRO A 292 1.60 -2.13 -25.00
C PRO A 292 1.83 -3.41 -25.80
N VAL A 293 2.74 -4.24 -25.31
CA VAL A 293 3.11 -5.51 -25.94
C VAL A 293 1.89 -6.43 -25.96
N ARG A 294 1.43 -6.88 -27.13
CA ARG A 294 0.21 -7.71 -27.26
C ARG A 294 0.48 -9.21 -27.44
N ALA A 295 1.72 -9.59 -27.66
CA ALA A 295 2.18 -10.97 -27.75
C ALA A 295 3.53 -11.09 -27.01
N PRO A 296 3.90 -12.25 -26.46
CA PRO A 296 5.18 -12.40 -25.77
C PRO A 296 6.36 -11.94 -26.65
N VAL A 297 7.22 -11.06 -26.12
CA VAL A 297 8.40 -10.56 -26.85
C VAL A 297 9.66 -11.10 -26.18
N LYS A 298 10.47 -11.86 -26.92
CA LYS A 298 11.80 -12.28 -26.46
C LYS A 298 12.74 -11.08 -26.45
N LYS A 299 13.22 -10.69 -25.26
CA LYS A 299 14.10 -9.55 -25.05
C LYS A 299 14.97 -9.81 -23.84
N ASN A 300 16.26 -9.51 -23.93
CA ASN A 300 17.11 -9.48 -22.74
C ASN A 300 16.70 -8.28 -21.89
N ILE A 301 16.21 -8.52 -20.67
CA ILE A 301 15.71 -7.48 -19.77
C ILE A 301 16.69 -7.40 -18.60
N ARG A 302 17.44 -6.31 -18.52
CA ARG A 302 18.35 -6.03 -17.40
C ARG A 302 17.72 -5.17 -16.34
N THR A 303 16.83 -4.26 -16.74
CA THR A 303 16.21 -3.28 -15.82
C THR A 303 14.70 -3.18 -16.07
N VAL A 304 13.91 -3.29 -15.00
CA VAL A 304 12.46 -3.13 -15.02
C VAL A 304 12.04 -1.98 -14.13
N LEU A 305 11.16 -1.12 -14.64
CA LEU A 305 10.40 -0.15 -13.84
C LEU A 305 8.99 -0.71 -13.59
N SER A 306 8.67 -1.02 -12.33
CA SER A 306 7.37 -1.57 -11.93
C SER A 306 6.54 -0.53 -11.20
N ASN A 307 5.35 -0.21 -11.74
CA ASN A 307 4.47 0.85 -11.26
C ASN A 307 3.27 0.31 -10.48
N SER A 308 2.99 0.89 -9.31
CA SER A 308 1.77 0.61 -8.54
C SER A 308 1.16 1.92 -8.01
N PHE A 309 -0.04 2.27 -8.49
CA PHE A 309 -0.69 3.54 -8.15
C PHE A 309 -1.98 3.31 -7.36
N GLY A 310 -1.98 3.76 -6.10
CA GLY A 310 -3.05 3.53 -5.14
C GLY A 310 -4.10 4.63 -5.11
N PHE A 311 -5.32 4.26 -4.70
CA PHE A 311 -6.37 5.21 -4.33
C PHE A 311 -5.85 6.26 -3.35
N GLY A 312 -6.43 7.45 -3.45
CA GLY A 312 -5.94 8.63 -2.76
C GLY A 312 -4.68 9.26 -3.38
N GLY A 313 -4.20 8.71 -4.49
CA GLY A 313 -3.01 9.22 -5.18
C GLY A 313 -1.71 8.81 -4.49
N ASN A 314 -1.70 7.67 -3.78
CA ASN A 314 -0.48 7.10 -3.21
C ASN A 314 0.27 6.29 -4.28
N ASN A 315 1.31 6.86 -4.85
CA ASN A 315 2.03 6.25 -5.97
C ASN A 315 3.34 5.61 -5.48
N ALA A 316 3.64 4.42 -6.00
CA ALA A 316 4.90 3.75 -5.78
C ALA A 316 5.47 3.24 -7.12
N ALA A 317 6.78 3.33 -7.28
CA ALA A 317 7.50 2.68 -8.37
C ALA A 317 8.74 1.98 -7.82
N VAL A 318 9.04 0.79 -8.34
CA VAL A 318 10.18 -0.04 -7.94
C VAL A 318 11.04 -0.32 -9.17
N VAL A 319 12.35 -0.11 -9.05
CA VAL A 319 13.33 -0.43 -10.09
C VAL A 319 14.01 -1.75 -9.72
N ILE A 320 13.92 -2.72 -10.63
CA ILE A 320 14.44 -4.08 -10.44
C ILE A 320 15.54 -4.31 -11.48
N GLY A 321 16.69 -4.81 -11.05
CA GLY A 321 17.88 -4.99 -11.86
C GLY A 321 18.44 -6.41 -11.81
N THR A 322 19.26 -6.76 -12.80
CA THR A 322 20.08 -7.98 -12.74
C THR A 322 21.06 -7.90 -11.56
N PRO A 323 21.43 -9.04 -10.96
CA PRO A 323 22.50 -9.11 -9.97
C PRO A 323 23.81 -8.49 -10.46
N GLY A 324 24.56 -7.83 -9.56
CA GLY A 324 25.87 -7.24 -9.81
C GLY A 324 25.85 -5.81 -10.33
N ASN A 325 24.74 -5.06 -10.18
CA ASN A 325 24.77 -3.63 -10.50
C ASN A 325 25.62 -2.89 -9.45
N PRO A 326 26.42 -1.88 -9.84
CA PRO A 326 27.20 -1.11 -8.88
C PRO A 326 26.25 -0.45 -7.87
N VAL A 327 26.35 -0.88 -6.61
CA VAL A 327 25.63 -0.24 -5.51
C VAL A 327 26.13 1.19 -5.44
N LYS A 328 25.23 2.16 -5.60
CA LYS A 328 25.54 3.50 -5.14
C LYS A 328 25.62 3.43 -3.63
N ASP A 329 26.75 3.82 -3.06
CA ASP A 329 26.80 4.29 -1.67
C ASP A 329 25.88 5.52 -1.61
N ASN A 330 24.59 5.27 -1.42
CA ASN A 330 23.74 6.23 -0.76
C ASN A 330 24.27 6.21 0.66
N ASP A 331 25.19 7.14 0.95
CA ASP A 331 25.68 7.40 2.30
C ASP A 331 24.46 7.33 3.21
N PRO A 332 24.35 6.34 4.13
CA PRO A 332 23.20 6.22 4.99
C PRO A 332 23.02 7.58 5.62
N THR A 333 21.94 8.27 5.25
CA THR A 333 21.71 9.67 5.59
C THR A 333 22.12 9.87 7.03
N SER A 334 23.10 10.76 7.24
CA SER A 334 23.88 10.95 8.47
C SER A 334 23.05 10.77 9.74
N ASP A 335 23.69 10.38 10.85
CA ASP A 335 23.15 10.34 12.22
C ASP A 335 22.53 11.67 12.70
N LEU A 336 21.56 12.21 11.96
CA LEU A 336 20.87 13.45 12.22
C LEU A 336 19.94 13.17 13.38
N PRO A 337 20.05 13.94 14.46
CA PRO A 337 19.09 13.84 15.54
C PRO A 337 17.68 14.18 15.01
N LEU A 338 16.74 13.26 15.20
CA LEU A 338 15.33 13.52 14.93
C LEU A 338 14.80 14.50 15.98
N THR A 339 14.39 15.69 15.53
CA THR A 339 13.84 16.74 16.40
C THR A 339 12.34 16.84 16.22
N ILE A 340 11.60 16.92 17.34
CA ILE A 340 10.17 17.21 17.33
C ILE A 340 9.98 18.71 17.08
N ALA A 341 9.75 19.09 15.82
CA ALA A 341 9.59 20.49 15.42
C ALA A 341 8.19 21.06 15.72
N GLY A 342 7.17 20.20 15.82
CA GLY A 342 5.78 20.56 16.09
C GLY A 342 5.03 19.36 16.66
N ARG A 343 3.94 19.62 17.40
CA ARG A 343 3.17 18.58 18.08
C ARG A 343 1.71 18.97 18.20
N SER A 344 0.84 17.97 18.18
CA SER A 344 -0.57 18.11 18.48
C SER A 344 -1.04 16.91 19.30
N LEU A 345 -2.09 17.11 20.08
CA LEU A 345 -2.71 16.07 20.89
C LEU A 345 -4.22 16.33 20.97
N VAL A 346 -4.99 15.25 20.86
CA VAL A 346 -6.43 15.24 21.14
C VAL A 346 -6.75 14.07 22.05
N SER A 347 -7.56 14.32 23.08
CA SER A 347 -8.05 13.32 24.03
C SER A 347 -9.54 13.52 24.30
N GLY A 348 -10.12 12.73 25.20
CA GLY A 348 -11.48 12.96 25.69
C GLY A 348 -11.65 14.27 26.45
N ALA A 349 -10.56 14.85 26.98
CA ALA A 349 -10.59 16.14 27.68
C ALA A 349 -10.50 17.35 26.73
N GLY A 350 -10.18 17.15 25.45
CA GLY A 350 -9.98 18.22 24.48
C GLY A 350 -8.64 18.14 23.76
N PHE A 351 -8.16 19.28 23.28
CA PHE A 351 -6.85 19.39 22.63
C PHE A 351 -5.73 19.44 23.67
N MET A 352 -4.51 19.74 23.21
CA MET A 352 -3.30 19.73 24.00
C MET A 352 -3.40 20.52 25.32
N ALA A 353 -3.93 21.74 25.32
CA ALA A 353 -4.00 22.57 26.52
C ALA A 353 -4.95 21.99 27.59
N GLU A 354 -6.13 21.56 27.15
CA GLU A 354 -7.15 20.96 28.01
C GLU A 354 -6.68 19.61 28.56
N THR A 355 -6.03 18.80 27.70
CA THR A 355 -5.43 17.52 28.09
C THR A 355 -4.31 17.71 29.10
N LEU A 356 -3.38 18.66 28.87
CA LEU A 356 -2.29 18.93 29.82
C LEU A 356 -2.81 19.47 31.17
N LYS A 357 -3.86 20.30 31.14
CA LYS A 357 -4.53 20.76 32.36
C LYS A 357 -5.16 19.61 33.14
N ALA A 358 -5.84 18.68 32.45
CA ALA A 358 -6.42 17.51 33.10
C ALA A 358 -5.32 16.60 33.69
N VAL A 359 -4.28 16.28 32.92
CA VAL A 359 -3.14 15.45 33.38
C VAL A 359 -2.42 16.09 34.58
N SER A 360 -2.11 17.39 34.52
CA SER A 360 -1.43 18.09 35.63
C SER A 360 -2.26 18.17 36.90
N GLN A 361 -3.59 18.02 36.80
CA GLN A 361 -4.50 17.95 37.94
C GLN A 361 -4.82 16.52 38.40
N GLY A 362 -4.18 15.51 37.81
CA GLY A 362 -4.50 14.10 38.07
C GLY A 362 -5.91 13.69 37.64
N LYS A 363 -6.50 14.40 36.66
CA LYS A 363 -7.84 14.11 36.12
C LYS A 363 -7.78 13.22 34.89
N GLU A 364 -8.85 12.46 34.68
CA GLU A 364 -8.98 11.59 33.53
C GLU A 364 -9.12 12.37 32.22
N CYS A 365 -8.52 11.84 31.15
CA CYS A 365 -8.65 12.34 29.77
C CYS A 365 -9.38 11.34 28.85
N LYS A 366 -10.07 10.36 29.45
CA LYS A 366 -10.78 9.29 28.72
C LYS A 366 -12.07 9.81 28.09
N GLY A 367 -12.49 9.22 26.97
CA GLY A 367 -13.75 9.54 26.30
C GLY A 367 -13.61 9.85 24.82
N ILE A 368 -14.72 10.27 24.21
CA ILE A 368 -14.79 10.61 22.78
C ILE A 368 -15.07 12.11 22.68
N LEU A 369 -14.15 12.85 22.06
CA LEU A 369 -14.34 14.27 21.79
C LEU A 369 -15.48 14.48 20.77
N PRO A 370 -16.40 15.44 21.00
CA PRO A 370 -17.46 15.76 20.03
C PRO A 370 -16.89 16.22 18.67
N GLU A 371 -17.59 15.90 17.57
CA GLU A 371 -17.09 16.20 16.22
C GLU A 371 -16.84 17.69 15.97
N LYS A 372 -17.70 18.55 16.52
CA LYS A 372 -17.58 20.01 16.39
C LYS A 372 -16.29 20.53 17.02
N GLU A 373 -15.90 19.96 18.16
CA GLU A 373 -14.65 20.33 18.81
C GLU A 373 -13.45 19.75 18.08
N LEU A 374 -13.51 18.47 17.69
CA LEU A 374 -12.47 17.78 16.92
C LEU A 374 -12.07 18.51 15.64
N THR A 375 -12.98 19.28 15.05
CA THR A 375 -12.76 19.98 13.78
C THR A 375 -12.68 21.50 13.93
N ARG A 376 -12.48 22.01 15.16
CA ARG A 376 -12.48 23.46 15.46
C ARG A 376 -11.44 24.27 14.67
N ASN A 377 -10.33 23.63 14.26
CA ASN A 377 -9.25 24.25 13.48
C ASN A 377 -9.38 24.00 11.96
N LEU A 378 -10.46 23.35 11.50
CA LEU A 378 -10.64 23.00 10.10
C LEU A 378 -11.77 23.81 9.44
N PRO A 379 -11.61 24.28 8.19
CA PRO A 379 -12.70 24.92 7.46
C PRO A 379 -13.90 23.98 7.28
N ALA A 380 -15.12 24.47 7.54
CA ALA A 380 -16.35 23.68 7.43
C ALA A 380 -16.52 22.98 6.06
N LYS A 381 -16.11 23.66 4.97
CA LYS A 381 -16.15 23.13 3.60
C LYS A 381 -15.24 21.89 3.43
N THR A 382 -14.13 21.82 4.16
CA THR A 382 -13.17 20.72 4.11
C THR A 382 -13.73 19.48 4.81
N VAL A 383 -14.37 19.64 5.97
CA VAL A 383 -14.81 18.51 6.81
C VAL A 383 -16.19 17.95 6.49
N ARG A 384 -17.01 18.68 5.71
CA ARG A 384 -18.41 18.33 5.39
C ARG A 384 -18.60 16.89 4.88
N ARG A 385 -17.65 16.36 4.11
CA ARG A 385 -17.72 15.01 3.51
C ARG A 385 -16.75 14.00 4.12
N MET A 386 -16.04 14.40 5.17
CA MET A 386 -15.08 13.52 5.86
C MET A 386 -15.75 12.77 6.99
N LYS A 387 -15.31 11.54 7.21
CA LYS A 387 -15.70 10.69 8.34
C LYS A 387 -14.82 10.98 9.56
N ARG A 388 -15.13 10.40 10.71
CA ARG A 388 -14.54 10.82 11.99
C ARG A 388 -13.02 10.65 12.03
N LEU A 389 -12.51 9.50 11.59
CA LEU A 389 -11.07 9.22 11.61
C LEU A 389 -10.28 10.19 10.70
N PRO A 390 -10.65 10.40 9.42
CA PRO A 390 -10.04 11.42 8.57
C PRO A 390 -10.06 12.83 9.16
N ARG A 391 -11.16 13.23 9.82
CA ARG A 391 -11.24 14.54 10.50
C ARG A 391 -10.21 14.67 11.61
N MET A 392 -10.08 13.64 12.43
CA MET A 392 -9.12 13.60 13.53
C MET A 392 -7.68 13.70 13.04
N VAL A 393 -7.30 12.89 12.05
CA VAL A 393 -5.94 12.88 11.50
C VAL A 393 -5.59 14.22 10.84
N LEU A 394 -6.51 14.79 10.06
CA LEU A 394 -6.29 16.08 9.42
C LEU A 394 -6.19 17.21 10.45
N SER A 395 -7.05 17.22 11.47
CA SER A 395 -7.02 18.22 12.54
C SER A 395 -5.68 18.20 13.29
N LEU A 396 -5.23 17.01 13.68
CA LEU A 396 -3.95 16.82 14.37
C LEU A 396 -2.76 17.19 13.48
N GLY A 397 -2.79 16.81 12.20
CA GLY A 397 -1.71 17.12 11.26
C GLY A 397 -1.58 18.62 11.01
N MET A 398 -2.70 19.32 10.84
CA MET A 398 -2.70 20.78 10.69
C MET A 398 -2.26 21.48 11.97
N ASP A 399 -2.79 21.08 13.12
CA ASP A 399 -2.40 21.67 14.41
C ASP A 399 -0.91 21.42 14.71
N ALA A 400 -0.37 20.24 14.42
CA ALA A 400 1.05 19.96 14.61
C ALA A 400 1.95 20.79 13.69
N TRP A 401 1.51 21.03 12.45
CA TRP A 401 2.23 21.87 11.49
C TRP A 401 2.17 23.35 11.86
N GLU A 402 0.99 23.87 12.24
CA GLU A 402 0.80 25.25 12.69
C GLU A 402 1.58 25.55 13.97
N ASN A 403 1.69 24.56 14.88
CA ASN A 403 2.52 24.65 16.08
C ASN A 403 4.01 24.37 15.81
N SER A 404 4.41 24.14 14.56
CA SER A 404 5.82 23.92 14.22
C SER A 404 6.52 25.24 13.87
N ALA A 405 7.83 25.29 14.10
CA ALA A 405 8.68 26.37 13.58
C ALA A 405 8.95 26.26 12.07
N LEU A 406 8.44 25.20 11.41
CA LEU A 406 8.69 24.92 10.01
C LEU A 406 7.73 25.73 9.13
N LYS A 407 8.29 26.43 8.14
CA LYS A 407 7.50 27.14 7.12
C LYS A 407 7.11 26.24 5.94
N GLU A 408 7.83 25.13 5.78
CA GLU A 408 7.61 24.19 4.69
C GLU A 408 6.51 23.21 5.04
N LYS A 409 5.81 22.72 4.00
CA LYS A 409 4.84 21.65 4.14
C LYS A 409 5.56 20.31 4.40
N PRO A 410 4.94 19.37 5.12
CA PRO A 410 5.55 18.05 5.32
C PRO A 410 5.82 17.36 3.98
N GLY A 411 7.02 16.80 3.82
CA GLY A 411 7.42 16.04 2.63
C GLY A 411 6.86 14.61 2.60
N SER A 412 6.41 14.09 3.75
CA SER A 412 5.76 12.79 3.90
C SER A 412 4.85 12.81 5.12
N LEU A 413 3.80 12.00 5.10
CA LEU A 413 2.85 11.91 6.21
C LEU A 413 2.59 10.45 6.54
N PHE A 414 2.78 10.12 7.81
CA PHE A 414 2.55 8.80 8.38
C PHE A 414 1.42 8.90 9.41
N PHE A 415 0.54 7.92 9.43
CA PHE A 415 -0.57 7.84 10.37
C PHE A 415 -0.70 6.41 10.90
N GLY A 416 -0.87 6.25 12.21
CA GLY A 416 -1.03 4.94 12.83
C GLY A 416 -2.48 4.63 13.21
N THR A 417 -2.98 3.47 12.80
CA THR A 417 -4.26 2.93 13.29
C THR A 417 -4.26 1.40 13.26
N GLY A 418 -4.86 0.77 14.28
CA GLY A 418 -5.02 -0.69 14.30
C GLY A 418 -6.20 -1.17 13.45
N TRP A 419 -7.33 -0.46 13.52
CA TRP A 419 -8.63 -0.92 12.98
C TRP A 419 -9.15 -0.04 11.85
N GLY A 420 -8.44 1.03 11.46
CA GLY A 420 -8.95 1.97 10.46
C GLY A 420 -10.23 2.67 10.92
N SER A 421 -11.10 3.01 9.98
CA SER A 421 -12.40 3.67 10.20
C SER A 421 -13.47 2.67 10.65
N LEU A 422 -13.26 2.00 11.79
CA LEU A 422 -14.06 0.84 12.22
C LEU A 422 -15.58 1.07 12.18
N SER A 423 -16.06 2.20 12.69
CA SER A 423 -17.50 2.52 12.70
C SER A 423 -18.07 2.67 11.29
N GLU A 424 -17.34 3.32 10.39
CA GLU A 424 -17.74 3.46 9.00
C GLU A 424 -17.66 2.14 8.23
N THR A 425 -16.63 1.32 8.50
CA THR A 425 -16.52 -0.04 7.96
C THR A 425 -17.72 -0.89 8.38
N PHE A 426 -18.06 -0.89 9.66
CA PHE A 426 -19.23 -1.59 10.18
C PHE A 426 -20.53 -1.09 9.52
N SER A 427 -20.77 0.22 9.49
CA SER A 427 -21.97 0.80 8.88
C SER A 427 -22.12 0.43 7.40
N PHE A 428 -21.02 0.46 6.63
CA PHE A 428 -21.04 0.09 5.22
C PHE A 428 -21.37 -1.40 5.05
N MET A 429 -20.75 -2.27 5.85
CA MET A 429 -21.00 -3.71 5.79
C MET A 429 -22.44 -4.06 6.16
N THR A 430 -22.98 -3.47 7.24
CA THR A 430 -24.38 -3.69 7.65
C THR A 430 -25.34 -3.27 6.55
N GLN A 431 -25.18 -2.09 5.96
CA GLN A 431 -26.02 -1.64 4.85
C GLN A 431 -25.90 -2.54 3.62
N LEU A 432 -24.70 -3.04 3.32
CA LEU A 432 -24.48 -4.01 2.25
C LEU A 432 -25.16 -5.35 2.54
N ILE A 433 -25.15 -5.82 3.79
CA ILE A 433 -25.82 -7.06 4.22
C ILE A 433 -27.34 -6.90 4.14
N ASP A 434 -27.89 -5.85 4.74
CA ASP A 434 -29.34 -5.58 4.83
C ASP A 434 -29.98 -5.36 3.46
N SER A 435 -29.20 -4.88 2.49
CA SER A 435 -29.65 -4.63 1.12
C SER A 435 -29.40 -5.79 0.16
N ASP A 436 -28.94 -6.96 0.64
CA ASP A 436 -28.51 -8.08 -0.20
C ASP A 436 -27.56 -7.65 -1.33
N ASP A 437 -26.52 -6.92 -0.93
CA ASP A 437 -25.49 -6.27 -1.74
C ASP A 437 -25.95 -5.24 -2.77
N GLN A 438 -27.16 -4.72 -2.65
CA GLN A 438 -27.63 -3.65 -3.54
C GLN A 438 -27.17 -2.25 -3.10
N PHE A 439 -26.55 -2.12 -1.92
CA PHE A 439 -26.04 -0.84 -1.44
C PHE A 439 -24.92 -0.28 -2.33
N ALA A 440 -25.15 0.93 -2.87
CA ALA A 440 -24.25 1.58 -3.81
C ALA A 440 -23.95 3.03 -3.38
N SER A 441 -23.15 3.20 -2.32
CA SER A 441 -22.67 4.52 -1.89
C SER A 441 -21.16 4.68 -2.09
N PRO A 442 -20.74 5.40 -3.15
CA PRO A 442 -19.34 5.80 -3.34
C PRO A 442 -18.74 6.50 -2.13
N THR A 443 -19.51 7.38 -1.49
CA THR A 443 -19.03 8.20 -0.37
C THR A 443 -18.79 7.34 0.87
N ASP A 444 -19.69 6.40 1.14
CA ASP A 444 -19.52 5.51 2.30
C ASP A 444 -18.45 4.47 2.04
N PHE A 445 -18.29 3.96 0.81
CA PHE A 445 -17.14 3.11 0.48
C PHE A 445 -15.81 3.84 0.65
N ILE A 446 -15.75 5.10 0.22
CA ILE A 446 -14.54 5.91 0.40
C ILE A 446 -14.26 6.07 1.90
N GLY A 447 -15.29 6.31 2.72
CA GLY A 447 -15.17 6.46 4.16
C GLY A 447 -14.85 5.17 4.94
N SER A 448 -15.29 4.02 4.43
CA SER A 448 -15.21 2.70 5.08
C SER A 448 -13.89 1.98 4.83
N GLY A 449 -13.19 2.33 3.74
CA GLY A 449 -11.84 1.83 3.50
C GLY A 449 -10.89 2.34 4.57
N SER A 450 -9.99 1.48 5.04
CA SER A 450 -9.09 1.70 6.18
C SER A 450 -8.23 2.97 6.08
N GLN A 451 -8.18 3.66 4.92
CA GLN A 451 -7.05 4.54 4.52
C GLN A 451 -7.35 5.74 3.61
N ARG A 452 -8.60 6.11 3.36
CA ARG A 452 -8.86 7.14 2.35
C ARG A 452 -8.88 8.55 2.94
N LEU A 453 -7.71 8.98 3.40
CA LEU A 453 -7.42 10.32 3.94
C LEU A 453 -6.87 11.27 2.86
N CYS A 454 -7.32 11.14 1.61
CA CYS A 454 -6.73 11.90 0.51
C CYS A 454 -7.51 13.17 0.17
N ARG A 455 -7.26 14.16 1.04
CA ARG A 455 -6.71 15.46 0.63
C ARG A 455 -5.28 15.71 1.13
N ALA A 456 -4.75 14.86 2.04
CA ALA A 456 -3.50 15.14 2.76
C ALA A 456 -2.43 14.02 2.67
N GLY A 457 -2.71 12.88 2.03
CA GLY A 457 -1.70 11.85 1.72
C GLY A 457 -1.10 11.15 2.95
N CYS A 458 -1.82 10.22 3.59
CA CYS A 458 -1.26 9.45 4.71
C CYS A 458 -0.79 8.05 4.29
N HIS A 459 0.44 7.67 4.67
CA HIS A 459 0.87 6.28 4.78
C HIS A 459 0.41 5.71 6.11
N THR A 460 -0.29 4.57 6.09
CA THR A 460 -0.72 3.94 7.35
C THR A 460 0.30 2.90 7.80
N ILE A 461 0.80 3.02 9.03
CA ILE A 461 1.67 2.03 9.69
C ILE A 461 0.90 1.49 10.90
N SER A 462 0.64 0.19 10.94
CA SER A 462 0.18 -0.47 12.16
C SER A 462 1.25 -1.43 12.67
N GLY A 463 1.55 -1.30 13.97
CA GLY A 463 2.29 -2.29 14.76
C GLY A 463 1.51 -2.52 16.04
N HIS A 464 1.15 -3.76 16.34
CA HIS A 464 0.47 -4.10 17.57
C HIS A 464 1.17 -5.29 18.23
N ARG A 465 1.42 -5.19 19.53
CA ARG A 465 1.76 -6.33 20.37
C ARG A 465 0.81 -6.30 21.57
N PRO A 466 -0.04 -7.31 21.78
CA PRO A 466 -0.63 -7.52 23.09
C PRO A 466 0.46 -8.11 23.99
N GLN A 467 1.06 -7.29 24.86
CA GLN A 467 1.91 -7.80 25.94
C GLN A 467 1.01 -8.28 27.09
N TYR A 468 0.98 -9.59 27.32
CA TYR A 468 0.73 -10.13 28.65
C TYR A 468 2.07 -10.49 29.29
N HIS A 469 2.29 -9.92 30.49
CA HIS A 469 3.33 -10.16 31.51
C HIS A 469 4.61 -9.30 31.57
N HIS A 470 4.60 -8.49 32.65
CA HIS A 470 5.62 -8.09 33.63
C HIS A 470 7.10 -7.89 33.27
N HIS A 471 7.54 -6.67 33.61
CA HIS A 471 8.88 -6.19 33.96
C HIS A 471 9.85 -5.84 32.81
N GLY A 472 9.93 -4.53 32.56
CA GLY A 472 11.16 -3.78 32.77
C GLY A 472 12.18 -3.78 31.64
N ARG A 473 12.00 -2.86 30.69
CA ARG A 473 12.97 -1.81 30.27
C ARG A 473 12.44 -1.19 28.97
N GLU A 474 12.22 0.11 29.03
CA GLU A 474 11.69 0.93 27.94
C GLU A 474 12.73 1.08 26.81
N LEU A 475 12.32 0.72 25.59
CA LEU A 475 12.89 1.29 24.37
C LEU A 475 11.87 2.32 23.87
N LEU A 476 12.25 3.59 23.91
CA LEU A 476 11.53 4.68 23.25
C LEU A 476 11.61 4.49 21.73
N VAL A 477 10.44 4.44 21.09
CA VAL A 477 10.23 4.62 19.64
C VAL A 477 9.46 5.91 19.45
#